data_AF-A0A166JHA8-F1
#
_entry.id   AF-A0A166JHA8-F1
#
_cell.length_a   1.000
_cell.length_b   1.000
_cell.length_c   1.000
_cell.angle_alpha   90.00
_cell.angle_beta   90.00
_cell.angle_gamma   90.00
#
_symmetry.space_group_name_H-M   'P 1'
#
loop_
_entity.id
_entity.type
_entity.pdbx_description
1 polymer ?
#
loop_
_entity_poly.entity_id
_entity_poly.type
_entity_poly.pdbx_seq_one_letter_code
_entity_poly.pdbx_strand_id
1 'polypeptide(L)'
;AQDGTLTIQTNKVDNQGSLAGKGITIDATELSNSSANAKMYSTDAMALNVQGNVTNEDGALVHADTDLILDAEGNLTNTDSTIEALNQVDIKSQNLTSSGTILAQDGTLIIQTNKVDNQGTLAAKGITIDATELNNSSVNGKVYSTDKLDLNITGDVTNKDGALVHADTDLTLDAEGNLTNIDSTIEALNTIDINAENIASSGTVLAQDGTLTIQANKVDNQGALAGKGITINATELNNSTVNGKVYSTDKLDLNIAGNVTNTDGALVHADTDLILDAEGNLTNKDSTIEALNTIDINAENVTSSGTVLAQDG
;
A
#
# COMPACT_ATOMS: atom_id res chain seq x y z
N ALA A 1 -16.22 -9.48 35.48
CA ALA A 1 -14.95 -10.03 35.98
C ALA A 1 -14.59 -11.20 35.08
N GLN A 2 -13.82 -10.93 34.03
CA GLN A 2 -13.28 -11.94 33.12
C GLN A 2 -11.89 -12.33 33.65
N ASP A 3 -11.83 -12.95 34.83
CA ASP A 3 -10.57 -13.06 35.56
C ASP A 3 -9.78 -14.33 35.19
N GLY A 4 -10.40 -15.26 34.46
CA GLY A 4 -9.82 -16.55 34.06
C GLY A 4 -9.50 -16.61 32.57
N THR A 5 -8.52 -17.43 32.21
CA THR A 5 -8.21 -17.78 30.83
C THR A 5 -9.24 -18.74 30.26
N LEU A 6 -9.59 -18.59 28.98
CA LEU A 6 -10.43 -19.52 28.23
C LEU A 6 -9.58 -20.27 27.22
N THR A 7 -9.57 -21.60 27.31
CA THR A 7 -8.90 -22.48 26.35
C THR A 7 -9.92 -23.40 25.70
N ILE A 8 -9.96 -23.45 24.36
CA ILE A 8 -10.84 -24.32 23.59
C ILE A 8 -9.98 -25.19 22.67
N GLN A 9 -10.11 -26.51 22.79
CA GLN A 9 -9.52 -27.49 21.87
C GLN A 9 -10.66 -28.30 21.26
N THR A 10 -10.91 -28.12 19.97
CA THR A 10 -12.08 -28.67 19.30
C THR A 10 -11.81 -28.89 17.81
N ASN A 11 -12.71 -29.56 17.10
CA ASN A 11 -12.65 -29.57 15.64
C ASN A 11 -13.25 -28.29 15.06
N LYS A 12 -14.37 -27.82 15.61
CA LYS A 12 -15.08 -26.64 15.09
C LYS A 12 -15.47 -25.70 16.23
N VAL A 13 -15.22 -24.41 16.01
CA VAL A 13 -15.85 -23.31 16.74
C VAL A 13 -16.90 -22.67 15.85
N ASP A 14 -18.12 -22.54 16.36
CA ASP A 14 -19.24 -21.85 15.72
C ASP A 14 -19.80 -20.87 16.76
N ASN A 15 -19.25 -19.65 16.75
CA ASN A 15 -19.62 -18.61 17.69
C ASN A 15 -20.63 -17.65 17.06
N GLN A 16 -21.81 -17.59 17.68
CA GLN A 16 -22.87 -16.62 17.38
C GLN A 16 -23.23 -15.77 18.61
N GLY A 17 -22.45 -15.91 19.69
CA GLY A 17 -22.64 -15.24 20.98
C GLY A 17 -21.31 -14.72 21.51
N SER A 18 -21.06 -14.82 22.82
CA SER A 18 -19.83 -14.29 23.41
C SER A 18 -18.92 -15.38 23.96
N LEU A 19 -17.67 -15.37 23.51
CA LEU A 19 -16.53 -16.03 24.14
C LEU A 19 -15.69 -14.95 24.80
N ALA A 20 -15.45 -15.04 26.10
CA ALA A 20 -14.81 -13.98 26.84
C ALA A 20 -13.91 -14.53 27.96
N GLY A 21 -12.76 -13.88 28.20
CA GLY A 21 -11.79 -14.31 29.19
C GLY A 21 -10.66 -13.31 29.39
N LYS A 22 -9.83 -13.53 30.42
CA LYS A 22 -8.62 -12.74 30.62
C LYS A 22 -7.69 -12.91 29.43
N GLY A 23 -7.40 -14.15 29.06
CA GLY A 23 -6.74 -14.52 27.81
C GLY A 23 -7.56 -15.59 27.10
N ILE A 24 -7.49 -15.65 25.78
CA ILE A 24 -8.20 -16.65 24.96
C ILE A 24 -7.18 -17.43 24.12
N THR A 25 -7.27 -18.77 24.17
CA THR A 25 -6.56 -19.66 23.25
C THR A 25 -7.53 -20.63 22.62
N ILE A 26 -7.58 -20.66 21.29
CA ILE A 26 -8.43 -21.58 20.54
C ILE A 26 -7.55 -22.40 19.60
N ASP A 27 -7.53 -23.71 19.79
CA ASP A 27 -6.97 -24.69 18.85
C ASP A 27 -8.13 -25.40 18.16
N ALA A 28 -8.31 -25.15 16.86
CA ALA A 28 -9.44 -25.69 16.09
C ALA A 28 -9.05 -26.19 14.70
N THR A 29 -9.91 -26.99 14.07
CA THR A 29 -9.81 -27.25 12.62
C THR A 29 -10.47 -26.12 11.82
N GLU A 30 -11.64 -25.64 12.25
CA GLU A 30 -12.34 -24.53 11.60
C GLU A 30 -12.91 -23.58 12.66
N LEU A 31 -12.91 -22.27 12.38
CA LEU A 31 -13.48 -21.25 13.25
C LEU A 31 -14.43 -20.34 12.47
N SER A 32 -15.67 -20.25 12.94
CA SER A 32 -16.66 -19.29 12.47
C SER A 32 -17.10 -18.39 13.61
N ASN A 33 -16.95 -17.08 13.44
CA ASN A 33 -17.46 -16.03 14.30
C ASN A 33 -18.45 -15.19 13.48
N SER A 34 -19.73 -15.54 13.54
CA SER A 34 -20.72 -15.05 12.58
C SER A 34 -21.97 -14.58 13.30
N SER A 35 -22.31 -13.30 13.11
CA SER A 35 -23.49 -12.53 13.55
C SER A 35 -23.09 -11.27 14.31
N ALA A 36 -24.00 -10.29 14.36
CA ALA A 36 -23.79 -9.03 15.06
C ALA A 36 -23.61 -9.18 16.59
N ASN A 37 -23.92 -10.36 17.16
CA ASN A 37 -23.70 -10.67 18.58
C ASN A 37 -22.48 -11.56 18.81
N ALA A 38 -21.84 -12.05 17.74
CA ALA A 38 -20.67 -12.90 17.80
C ALA A 38 -19.44 -12.07 18.23
N LYS A 39 -18.98 -12.30 19.45
CA LYS A 39 -17.85 -11.61 20.07
C LYS A 39 -16.87 -12.62 20.65
N MET A 40 -15.61 -12.53 20.25
CA MET A 40 -14.48 -13.09 20.98
C MET A 40 -13.76 -11.93 21.64
N TYR A 41 -13.73 -11.87 22.97
CA TYR A 41 -13.25 -10.71 23.72
C TYR A 41 -12.27 -11.14 24.80
N SER A 42 -11.01 -10.73 24.65
CA SER A 42 -9.92 -11.01 25.58
C SER A 42 -9.44 -9.72 26.25
N THR A 43 -9.30 -9.70 27.58
CA THR A 43 -8.72 -8.55 28.31
C THR A 43 -7.19 -8.63 28.48
N ASP A 44 -6.56 -9.52 27.72
CA ASP A 44 -5.12 -9.83 27.64
C ASP A 44 -4.92 -10.46 26.24
N ALA A 45 -3.87 -11.24 26.02
CA ALA A 45 -3.57 -11.80 24.71
C ALA A 45 -4.63 -12.82 24.22
N MET A 46 -4.83 -12.85 22.90
CA MET A 46 -5.63 -13.86 22.20
C MET A 46 -4.79 -14.62 21.17
N ALA A 47 -4.90 -15.94 21.15
CA ALA A 47 -4.29 -16.81 20.16
C ALA A 47 -5.35 -17.70 19.50
N LEU A 48 -5.48 -17.63 18.18
CA LEU A 48 -6.37 -18.45 17.36
C LEU A 48 -5.52 -19.31 16.42
N ASN A 49 -5.36 -20.59 16.75
CA ASN A 49 -4.60 -21.57 15.95
C ASN A 49 -5.60 -22.48 15.22
N VAL A 50 -5.72 -22.34 13.90
CA VAL A 50 -6.78 -22.96 13.10
C VAL A 50 -6.19 -23.68 11.89
N GLN A 51 -6.39 -25.00 11.79
CA GLN A 51 -5.85 -25.82 10.67
C GLN A 51 -6.56 -25.57 9.32
N GLY A 52 -7.69 -24.87 9.35
CA GLY A 52 -8.54 -24.60 8.21
C GLY A 52 -8.86 -23.13 8.13
N ASN A 53 -10.10 -22.80 7.77
CA ASN A 53 -10.50 -21.41 7.57
C ASN A 53 -10.93 -20.75 8.89
N VAL A 54 -10.75 -19.43 8.90
CA VAL A 54 -11.29 -18.53 9.91
C VAL A 54 -12.24 -17.56 9.22
N THR A 55 -13.50 -17.53 9.64
CA THR A 55 -14.48 -16.55 9.18
C THR A 55 -14.91 -15.64 10.32
N ASN A 56 -14.86 -14.33 10.08
CA ASN A 56 -15.38 -13.28 10.94
C ASN A 56 -16.34 -12.42 10.12
N GLU A 57 -17.64 -12.63 10.30
CA GLU A 57 -18.67 -12.13 9.38
C GLU A 57 -19.91 -11.57 10.10
N ASP A 58 -20.71 -10.78 9.36
CA ASP A 58 -22.02 -10.26 9.78
C ASP A 58 -22.00 -9.35 11.02
N GLY A 59 -21.01 -8.45 11.13
CA GLY A 59 -20.87 -7.53 12.26
C GLY A 59 -20.21 -8.14 13.49
N ALA A 60 -19.53 -9.27 13.32
CA ALA A 60 -18.84 -9.96 14.39
C ALA A 60 -17.58 -9.20 14.85
N LEU A 61 -17.15 -9.48 16.08
CA LEU A 61 -15.97 -8.87 16.70
C LEU A 61 -15.00 -9.94 17.20
N VAL A 62 -13.72 -9.76 16.88
CA VAL A 62 -12.58 -10.41 17.56
C VAL A 62 -11.74 -9.29 18.17
N HIS A 63 -11.59 -9.29 19.49
CA HIS A 63 -10.91 -8.21 20.23
C HIS A 63 -9.94 -8.76 21.29
N ALA A 64 -8.74 -8.20 21.36
CA ALA A 64 -7.78 -8.41 22.44
C ALA A 64 -7.25 -7.08 23.02
N ASP A 65 -7.22 -6.95 24.35
CA ASP A 65 -6.63 -5.76 25.01
C ASP A 65 -5.09 -5.70 24.91
N THR A 66 -4.43 -6.74 24.38
CA THR A 66 -2.98 -6.72 24.13
C THR A 66 -2.67 -7.18 22.70
N ASP A 67 -2.16 -8.40 22.52
CA ASP A 67 -1.80 -8.97 21.23
C ASP A 67 -2.86 -9.98 20.78
N LEU A 68 -3.18 -9.96 19.49
CA LEU A 68 -3.95 -10.97 18.80
C LEU A 68 -3.04 -11.68 17.79
N ILE A 69 -2.86 -12.99 17.98
CA ILE A 69 -2.22 -13.88 17.01
C ILE A 69 -3.31 -14.73 16.37
N LEU A 70 -3.42 -14.65 15.04
CA LEU A 70 -4.33 -15.45 14.24
C LEU A 70 -3.50 -16.25 13.23
N ASP A 71 -3.34 -17.55 13.51
CA ASP A 71 -2.62 -18.49 12.67
C ASP A 71 -3.62 -19.47 12.04
N ALA A 72 -3.99 -19.19 10.80
CA ALA A 72 -4.86 -20.03 9.99
C ALA A 72 -4.04 -20.74 8.91
N GLU A 73 -4.06 -22.07 8.85
CA GLU A 73 -3.46 -22.80 7.72
C GLU A 73 -4.30 -22.65 6.44
N GLY A 74 -5.58 -22.28 6.56
CA GLY A 74 -6.50 -21.97 5.48
C GLY A 74 -6.71 -20.46 5.25
N ASN A 75 -7.87 -20.07 4.73
CA ASN A 75 -8.19 -18.68 4.44
C ASN A 75 -8.71 -17.93 5.67
N LEU A 76 -8.41 -16.64 5.76
CA LEU A 76 -9.05 -15.71 6.68
C LEU A 76 -10.00 -14.80 5.91
N THR A 77 -11.29 -14.84 6.29
CA THR A 77 -12.31 -13.93 5.77
C THR A 77 -12.79 -13.00 6.89
N ASN A 78 -12.69 -11.69 6.67
CA ASN A 78 -13.20 -10.65 7.56
C ASN A 78 -14.17 -9.73 6.79
N THR A 79 -15.44 -10.12 6.71
CA THR A 79 -16.44 -9.43 5.89
C THR A 79 -17.42 -8.70 6.80
N ASP A 80 -17.60 -7.40 6.58
CA ASP A 80 -18.52 -6.54 7.35
C ASP A 80 -18.37 -6.69 8.88
N SER A 81 -17.13 -6.92 9.33
CA SER A 81 -16.80 -7.30 10.72
C SER A 81 -15.50 -6.65 11.18
N THR A 82 -15.14 -6.84 12.45
CA THR A 82 -13.93 -6.25 13.03
C THR A 82 -13.04 -7.31 13.67
N ILE A 83 -11.75 -7.27 13.33
CA ILE A 83 -10.67 -7.95 14.03
C ILE A 83 -9.76 -6.86 14.58
N GLU A 84 -9.59 -6.79 15.89
CA GLU A 84 -8.78 -5.74 16.50
C GLU A 84 -7.98 -6.20 17.72
N ALA A 85 -6.89 -5.48 17.98
CA ALA A 85 -6.15 -5.56 19.22
C ALA A 85 -5.58 -4.19 19.60
N LEU A 86 -5.32 -3.95 20.88
CA LEU A 86 -4.73 -2.67 21.31
C LEU A 86 -3.26 -2.54 20.90
N ASN A 87 -2.46 -3.61 21.03
CA ASN A 87 -1.03 -3.56 20.76
C ASN A 87 -0.69 -4.15 19.39
N GLN A 88 -0.82 -5.46 19.19
CA GLN A 88 -0.42 -6.10 17.94
C GLN A 88 -1.51 -7.00 17.37
N VAL A 89 -1.66 -6.99 16.05
CA VAL A 89 -2.40 -8.01 15.30
C VAL A 89 -1.41 -8.71 14.36
N ASP A 90 -1.16 -10.00 14.58
CA ASP A 90 -0.32 -10.86 13.74
C ASP A 90 -1.21 -11.89 13.04
N ILE A 91 -1.27 -11.81 11.71
CA ILE A 91 -2.09 -12.67 10.87
C ILE A 91 -1.19 -13.53 10.00
N LYS A 92 -1.37 -14.84 10.11
CA LYS A 92 -0.90 -15.84 9.15
C LYS A 92 -2.08 -16.55 8.55
N SER A 93 -2.16 -16.57 7.23
CA SER A 93 -3.23 -17.25 6.50
C SER A 93 -2.78 -17.64 5.10
N GLN A 94 -3.45 -18.61 4.48
CA GLN A 94 -3.24 -18.88 3.05
C GLN A 94 -3.62 -17.68 2.19
N ASN A 95 -4.80 -17.10 2.42
CA ASN A 95 -5.26 -15.86 1.81
C ASN A 95 -6.06 -15.05 2.84
N LEU A 96 -5.97 -13.74 2.75
CA LEU A 96 -6.78 -12.79 3.50
C LEU A 96 -7.78 -12.10 2.56
N THR A 97 -9.06 -12.18 2.87
CA THR A 97 -10.12 -11.37 2.25
C THR A 97 -10.77 -10.50 3.32
N SER A 98 -10.73 -9.18 3.16
CA SER A 98 -11.29 -8.25 4.14
C SER A 98 -12.11 -7.16 3.47
N SER A 99 -13.43 -7.13 3.72
CA SER A 99 -14.28 -5.95 3.48
C SER A 99 -14.61 -5.19 4.77
N GLY A 100 -14.27 -5.77 5.93
CA GLY A 100 -14.40 -5.16 7.24
C GLY A 100 -13.16 -4.39 7.68
N THR A 101 -12.97 -4.31 9.00
CA THR A 101 -11.83 -3.62 9.63
C THR A 101 -10.89 -4.64 10.26
N ILE A 102 -9.59 -4.48 10.02
CA ILE A 102 -8.51 -5.13 10.77
C ILE A 102 -7.64 -4.02 11.37
N LEU A 103 -7.54 -3.98 12.69
CA LEU A 103 -6.99 -2.83 13.41
C LEU A 103 -6.04 -3.23 14.56
N ALA A 104 -4.81 -2.73 14.53
CA ALA A 104 -3.95 -2.66 15.72
C ALA A 104 -3.95 -1.21 16.24
N GLN A 105 -4.64 -0.92 17.34
CA GLN A 105 -5.00 0.45 17.70
C GLN A 105 -3.77 1.34 18.00
N ASP A 106 -2.80 0.84 18.77
CA ASP A 106 -1.63 1.61 19.22
C ASP A 106 -0.28 0.99 18.81
N GLY A 107 -0.30 -0.15 18.11
CA GLY A 107 0.92 -0.85 17.68
C GLY A 107 0.84 -1.40 16.27
N THR A 108 1.31 -2.63 16.05
CA THR A 108 1.63 -3.11 14.69
C THR A 108 0.62 -4.10 14.15
N LEU A 109 0.29 -3.97 12.86
CA LEU A 109 -0.39 -5.00 12.08
C LEU A 109 0.63 -5.70 11.19
N ILE A 110 0.78 -7.01 11.37
CA ILE A 110 1.65 -7.86 10.58
C ILE A 110 0.78 -8.87 9.85
N ILE A 111 0.91 -8.94 8.52
CA ILE A 111 0.16 -9.87 7.68
C ILE A 111 1.14 -10.68 6.85
N GLN A 112 1.10 -12.01 7.00
CA GLN A 112 1.87 -12.97 6.22
C GLN A 112 0.89 -13.92 5.50
N THR A 113 0.77 -13.79 4.19
CA THR A 113 -0.20 -14.57 3.40
C THR A 113 0.24 -14.75 1.95
N ASN A 114 -0.49 -15.53 1.13
CA ASN A 114 -0.22 -15.51 -0.31
C ASN A 114 -0.91 -14.31 -0.97
N LYS A 115 -2.16 -14.02 -0.59
CA LYS A 115 -2.94 -12.94 -1.19
C LYS A 115 -3.65 -12.12 -0.12
N VAL A 116 -3.56 -10.80 -0.24
CA VAL A 116 -4.42 -9.85 0.47
C VAL A 116 -5.41 -9.26 -0.52
N ASP A 117 -6.71 -9.51 -0.32
CA ASP A 117 -7.80 -8.84 -1.01
C ASP A 117 -8.52 -7.92 -0.01
N ASN A 118 -8.14 -6.64 -0.03
CA ASN A 118 -8.64 -5.62 0.87
C ASN A 118 -9.64 -4.71 0.15
N GLN A 119 -10.88 -4.77 0.59
CA GLN A 119 -11.99 -3.92 0.16
C GLN A 119 -12.55 -3.08 1.32
N GLY A 120 -11.95 -3.23 2.51
CA GLY A 120 -12.26 -2.49 3.73
C GLY A 120 -11.01 -1.80 4.28
N THR A 121 -10.81 -1.81 5.59
CA THR A 121 -9.72 -1.07 6.25
C THR A 121 -8.73 -1.99 6.95
N LEU A 122 -7.46 -1.89 6.57
CA LEU A 122 -6.31 -2.35 7.34
C LEU A 122 -5.66 -1.12 7.95
N ALA A 123 -5.65 -1.01 9.28
CA ALA A 123 -5.12 0.16 9.96
C ALA A 123 -4.27 -0.22 11.18
N ALA A 124 -3.19 0.52 11.40
CA ALA A 124 -2.35 0.36 12.59
C ALA A 124 -1.46 1.57 12.81
N LYS A 125 -0.68 1.56 13.90
CA LYS A 125 0.47 2.44 14.01
C LYS A 125 1.51 2.07 12.94
N GLY A 126 2.08 0.88 13.00
CA GLY A 126 2.95 0.35 11.94
C GLY A 126 2.29 -0.80 11.20
N ILE A 127 2.50 -0.91 9.88
CA ILE A 127 1.98 -2.02 9.08
C ILE A 127 3.13 -2.69 8.33
N THR A 128 3.16 -4.02 8.37
CA THR A 128 3.98 -4.84 7.49
C THR A 128 3.11 -5.89 6.81
N ILE A 129 3.13 -5.93 5.47
CA ILE A 129 2.45 -6.94 4.67
C ILE A 129 3.48 -7.70 3.86
N ASP A 130 3.66 -8.98 4.18
CA ASP A 130 4.43 -9.94 3.41
C ASP A 130 3.45 -10.84 2.63
N ALA A 131 3.37 -10.65 1.30
CA ALA A 131 2.46 -11.43 0.47
C ALA A 131 2.99 -11.71 -0.94
N THR A 132 2.30 -12.58 -1.69
CA THR A 132 2.56 -12.73 -3.12
C THR A 132 1.79 -11.71 -3.95
N GLU A 133 0.58 -11.35 -3.53
CA GLU A 133 -0.26 -10.37 -4.23
C GLU A 133 -1.00 -9.49 -3.22
N LEU A 134 -1.05 -8.18 -3.49
CA LEU A 134 -1.88 -7.23 -2.75
C LEU A 134 -2.88 -6.57 -3.69
N ASN A 135 -4.16 -6.71 -3.38
CA ASN A 135 -5.27 -6.10 -4.09
C ASN A 135 -6.07 -5.17 -3.16
N ASN A 136 -5.98 -3.87 -3.38
CA ASN A 136 -6.68 -2.81 -2.68
C ASN A 136 -7.56 -2.03 -3.69
N SER A 137 -8.81 -2.46 -3.90
CA SER A 137 -9.59 -2.11 -5.10
C SER A 137 -11.03 -1.70 -4.83
N SER A 138 -11.21 -0.77 -3.90
CA SER A 138 -12.52 -0.24 -3.52
C SER A 138 -12.37 1.17 -2.96
N VAL A 139 -13.41 1.98 -3.07
CA VAL A 139 -13.50 3.30 -2.43
C VAL A 139 -13.35 3.23 -0.90
N ASN A 140 -13.64 2.06 -0.32
CA ASN A 140 -13.45 1.78 1.11
C ASN A 140 -12.11 1.09 1.40
N GLY A 141 -11.40 0.64 0.37
CA GLY A 141 -10.11 -0.04 0.45
C GLY A 141 -9.04 0.90 1.00
N LYS A 142 -8.58 0.62 2.21
CA LYS A 142 -7.55 1.40 2.90
C LYS A 142 -6.49 0.49 3.49
N VAL A 143 -5.23 0.82 3.23
CA VAL A 143 -4.08 0.42 4.04
C VAL A 143 -3.53 1.69 4.68
N TYR A 144 -3.73 1.84 5.99
CA TYR A 144 -3.56 3.13 6.68
C TYR A 144 -2.66 2.97 7.91
N SER A 145 -1.41 3.40 7.79
CA SER A 145 -0.43 3.42 8.87
C SER A 145 -0.25 4.83 9.43
N THR A 146 -0.26 4.99 10.75
CA THR A 146 0.10 6.25 11.42
C THR A 146 1.58 6.35 11.81
N ASP A 147 2.40 5.46 11.26
CA ASP A 147 3.85 5.40 11.40
C ASP A 147 4.41 4.88 10.07
N LYS A 148 5.23 3.82 10.07
CA LYS A 148 5.81 3.23 8.87
C LYS A 148 4.90 2.17 8.24
N LEU A 149 4.81 2.19 6.90
CA LEU A 149 4.18 1.15 6.10
C LEU A 149 5.20 0.42 5.22
N ASP A 150 5.32 -0.89 5.43
CA ASP A 150 6.16 -1.79 4.63
C ASP A 150 5.27 -2.79 3.86
N LEU A 151 5.36 -2.76 2.53
CA LEU A 151 4.69 -3.71 1.62
C LEU A 151 5.74 -4.53 0.88
N ASN A 152 5.93 -5.79 1.29
CA ASN A 152 6.88 -6.73 0.69
C ASN A 152 6.10 -7.77 -0.13
N ILE A 153 5.98 -7.53 -1.43
CA ILE A 153 5.07 -8.25 -2.30
C ILE A 153 5.85 -8.97 -3.41
N THR A 154 5.86 -10.30 -3.43
CA THR A 154 6.63 -11.09 -4.42
C THR A 154 5.94 -11.18 -5.78
N GLY A 155 5.02 -10.28 -6.09
CA GLY A 155 4.17 -10.30 -7.27
C GLY A 155 3.51 -8.93 -7.46
N ASP A 156 2.26 -8.92 -7.91
CA ASP A 156 1.59 -7.67 -8.28
C ASP A 156 0.97 -6.94 -7.07
N VAL A 157 1.03 -5.61 -7.12
CA VAL A 157 0.30 -4.70 -6.25
C VAL A 157 -0.72 -3.91 -7.06
N THR A 158 -1.98 -4.00 -6.69
CA THR A 158 -3.08 -3.24 -7.29
C THR A 158 -3.69 -2.30 -6.25
N ASN A 159 -3.66 -1.02 -6.54
CA ASN A 159 -4.40 0.03 -5.84
C ASN A 159 -5.30 0.72 -6.86
N LYS A 160 -6.63 0.66 -6.70
CA LYS A 160 -7.54 1.29 -7.68
C LYS A 160 -8.91 1.64 -7.11
N ASP A 161 -9.76 2.24 -7.95
CA ASP A 161 -11.19 2.45 -7.68
C ASP A 161 -11.46 3.31 -6.43
N GLY A 162 -10.63 4.35 -6.20
CA GLY A 162 -10.71 5.26 -5.07
C GLY A 162 -9.99 4.77 -3.81
N ALA A 163 -9.28 3.66 -3.88
CA ALA A 163 -8.55 3.09 -2.75
C ALA A 163 -7.36 3.96 -2.31
N LEU A 164 -6.96 3.77 -1.04
CA LEU A 164 -5.90 4.51 -0.38
C LEU A 164 -4.85 3.56 0.21
N VAL A 165 -3.59 3.89 -0.05
CA VAL A 165 -2.42 3.39 0.71
C VAL A 165 -1.74 4.61 1.32
N HIS A 166 -1.60 4.62 2.65
CA HIS A 166 -1.17 5.80 3.41
C HIS A 166 -0.21 5.45 4.55
N ALA A 167 0.82 6.28 4.74
CA ALA A 167 1.70 6.29 5.90
C ALA A 167 1.92 7.71 6.45
N ASP A 168 1.80 7.90 7.78
CA ASP A 168 2.16 9.18 8.42
C ASP A 168 3.68 9.41 8.47
N THR A 169 4.51 8.41 8.15
CA THR A 169 5.98 8.56 8.06
C THR A 169 6.49 8.10 6.70
N ASP A 170 7.22 6.98 6.65
CA ASP A 170 7.84 6.41 5.47
C ASP A 170 6.99 5.26 4.93
N LEU A 171 6.90 5.18 3.61
CA LEU A 171 6.28 4.09 2.88
C LEU A 171 7.32 3.39 2.02
N THR A 172 7.49 2.09 2.24
CA THR A 172 8.28 1.23 1.35
C THR A 172 7.36 0.25 0.67
N LEU A 173 7.38 0.25 -0.67
CA LEU A 173 6.63 -0.68 -1.51
C LEU A 173 7.64 -1.43 -2.37
N ASP A 174 7.92 -2.67 -2.00
CA ASP A 174 8.78 -3.59 -2.75
C ASP A 174 7.91 -4.65 -3.41
N ALA A 175 7.64 -4.47 -4.70
CA ALA A 175 6.92 -5.40 -5.54
C ALA A 175 7.88 -6.08 -6.51
N GLU A 176 7.99 -7.41 -6.48
CA GLU A 176 8.74 -8.13 -7.53
C GLU A 176 8.00 -8.13 -8.88
N GLY A 177 6.69 -7.87 -8.87
CA GLY A 177 5.83 -7.74 -10.05
C GLY A 177 5.43 -6.29 -10.35
N ASN A 178 4.24 -6.09 -10.91
CA ASN A 178 3.77 -4.80 -11.36
C ASN A 178 3.05 -4.02 -10.25
N LEU A 179 3.21 -2.70 -10.26
CA LEU A 179 2.39 -1.77 -9.48
C LEU A 179 1.36 -1.10 -10.40
N THR A 180 0.08 -1.29 -10.08
CA THR A 180 -1.03 -0.57 -10.71
C THR A 180 -1.65 0.40 -9.70
N ASN A 181 -1.66 1.70 -10.03
CA ASN A 181 -2.29 2.76 -9.23
C ASN A 181 -3.24 3.57 -10.10
N ILE A 182 -4.53 3.18 -10.16
CA ILE A 182 -5.51 3.72 -11.11
C ILE A 182 -6.70 4.33 -10.37
N ASP A 183 -6.96 5.62 -10.57
CA ASP A 183 -8.04 6.34 -9.90
C ASP A 183 -7.99 6.19 -8.36
N SER A 184 -6.78 6.19 -7.81
CA SER A 184 -6.46 5.90 -6.41
C SER A 184 -5.29 6.73 -5.91
N THR A 185 -4.98 6.62 -4.61
CA THR A 185 -3.89 7.35 -3.97
C THR A 185 -2.94 6.41 -3.23
N ILE A 186 -1.64 6.60 -3.45
CA ILE A 186 -0.55 6.12 -2.60
C ILE A 186 0.13 7.37 -2.04
N GLU A 187 0.21 7.52 -0.73
CA GLU A 187 0.82 8.70 -0.12
C GLU A 187 1.59 8.38 1.16
N ALA A 188 2.57 9.22 1.45
CA ALA A 188 3.25 9.24 2.73
C ALA A 188 3.57 10.69 3.10
N LEU A 189 3.63 11.01 4.40
CA LEU A 189 4.03 12.36 4.82
C LEU A 189 5.52 12.60 4.58
N ASN A 190 6.37 11.59 4.77
CA ASN A 190 7.81 11.71 4.57
C ASN A 190 8.23 11.03 3.25
N THR A 191 8.94 9.90 3.29
CA THR A 191 9.48 9.28 2.07
C THR A 191 8.56 8.21 1.50
N ILE A 192 8.60 8.07 0.18
CA ILE A 192 8.07 6.92 -0.54
C ILE A 192 9.21 6.31 -1.33
N ASP A 193 9.51 5.04 -1.06
CA ASP A 193 10.42 4.24 -1.86
C ASP A 193 9.64 3.10 -2.54
N ILE A 194 9.57 3.14 -3.87
CA ILE A 194 8.88 2.14 -4.69
C ILE A 194 9.91 1.37 -5.51
N ASN A 195 9.91 0.05 -5.36
CA ASN A 195 10.55 -0.89 -6.28
C ASN A 195 9.45 -1.75 -6.92
N ALA A 196 9.41 -1.79 -8.26
CA ALA A 196 8.42 -2.58 -9.01
C ALA A 196 9.00 -3.00 -10.36
N GLU A 197 8.51 -4.10 -10.96
CA GLU A 197 8.90 -4.45 -12.33
C GLU A 197 8.42 -3.37 -13.31
N ASN A 198 7.11 -3.06 -13.30
CA ASN A 198 6.54 -1.98 -14.09
C ASN A 198 5.50 -1.22 -13.25
N ILE A 199 5.38 0.08 -13.49
CA ILE A 199 4.42 0.95 -12.84
C ILE A 199 3.46 1.50 -13.88
N ALA A 200 2.16 1.31 -13.65
CA ALA A 200 1.09 1.98 -14.37
C ALA A 200 0.31 2.84 -13.39
N SER A 201 0.45 4.16 -13.50
CA SER A 201 -0.19 5.11 -12.58
C SER A 201 -1.03 6.12 -13.34
N SER A 202 -2.35 6.04 -13.20
CA SER A 202 -3.29 7.14 -13.54
C SER A 202 -3.89 7.81 -12.31
N GLY A 203 -3.56 7.30 -11.11
CA GLY A 203 -3.86 7.90 -9.82
C GLY A 203 -2.77 8.86 -9.32
N THR A 204 -2.68 9.03 -8.01
CA THR A 204 -1.68 9.88 -7.34
C THR A 204 -0.70 9.03 -6.55
N VAL A 205 0.59 9.33 -6.66
CA VAL A 205 1.67 8.92 -5.76
C VAL A 205 2.28 10.20 -5.18
N LEU A 206 2.18 10.40 -3.86
CA LEU A 206 2.53 11.67 -3.22
C LEU A 206 3.37 11.48 -1.94
N ALA A 207 4.65 11.87 -2.00
CA ALA A 207 5.48 12.06 -0.82
C ALA A 207 5.35 13.52 -0.33
N GLN A 208 4.48 13.79 0.64
CA GLN A 208 3.99 15.16 0.91
C GLN A 208 5.10 16.16 1.28
N ASP A 209 5.95 15.80 2.25
CA ASP A 209 7.05 16.65 2.73
C ASP A 209 8.45 16.04 2.49
N GLY A 210 8.52 14.83 1.95
CA GLY A 210 9.76 14.09 1.72
C GLY A 210 9.98 13.67 0.27
N THR A 211 10.82 12.66 0.06
CA THR A 211 11.28 12.24 -1.26
C THR A 211 10.46 11.08 -1.81
N LEU A 212 10.18 11.10 -3.12
CA LEU A 212 9.68 9.96 -3.86
C LEU A 212 10.82 9.33 -4.67
N THR A 213 11.21 8.12 -4.32
CA THR A 213 12.16 7.30 -5.08
C THR A 213 11.41 6.19 -5.81
N ILE A 214 11.65 6.05 -7.11
CA ILE A 214 11.09 4.98 -7.93
C ILE A 214 12.22 4.21 -8.60
N GLN A 215 12.19 2.89 -8.47
CA GLN A 215 13.00 1.94 -9.23
C GLN A 215 12.06 1.03 -10.00
N ALA A 216 12.15 1.04 -11.34
CA ALA A 216 11.35 0.13 -12.18
C ALA A 216 12.00 -0.18 -13.53
N ASN A 217 11.46 -1.14 -14.29
CA ASN A 217 11.80 -1.25 -15.71
C ASN A 217 11.06 -0.15 -16.49
N LYS A 218 9.74 -0.08 -16.34
CA LYS A 218 8.90 0.92 -17.01
C LYS A 218 8.06 1.70 -16.02
N VAL A 219 8.02 3.01 -16.19
CA VAL A 219 7.07 3.90 -15.52
C VAL A 219 6.13 4.50 -16.56
N ASP A 220 4.86 4.10 -16.55
CA ASP A 220 3.77 4.67 -17.34
C ASP A 220 2.91 5.56 -16.44
N ASN A 221 3.16 6.86 -16.50
CA ASN A 221 2.47 7.86 -15.71
C ASN A 221 1.48 8.66 -16.56
N GLN A 222 0.21 8.52 -16.21
CA GLN A 222 -0.94 9.28 -16.72
C GLN A 222 -1.68 10.00 -15.59
N GLY A 223 -1.13 9.98 -14.37
CA GLY A 223 -1.61 10.67 -13.19
C GLY A 223 -0.50 11.51 -12.58
N ALA A 224 -0.42 11.60 -11.26
CA ALA A 224 0.57 12.44 -10.58
C ALA A 224 1.59 11.62 -9.80
N LEU A 225 2.87 11.82 -10.10
CA LEU A 225 4.01 11.47 -9.26
C LEU A 225 4.54 12.77 -8.67
N ALA A 226 4.37 12.95 -7.36
CA ALA A 226 4.67 14.20 -6.69
C ALA A 226 5.46 13.99 -5.40
N GLY A 227 6.35 14.93 -5.10
CA GLY A 227 7.02 14.96 -3.81
C GLY A 227 7.91 16.18 -3.65
N LYS A 228 8.58 16.31 -2.51
CA LYS A 228 9.58 17.36 -2.31
C LYS A 228 10.75 17.14 -3.24
N GLY A 229 11.49 16.06 -3.07
CA GLY A 229 12.45 15.58 -4.07
C GLY A 229 11.90 14.37 -4.81
N ILE A 230 12.31 14.20 -6.07
CA ILE A 230 11.95 13.00 -6.83
C ILE A 230 13.19 12.41 -7.48
N THR A 231 13.36 11.10 -7.38
CA THR A 231 14.33 10.33 -8.16
C THR A 231 13.63 9.17 -8.85
N ILE A 232 13.70 9.11 -10.17
CA ILE A 232 13.18 7.98 -10.96
C ILE A 232 14.36 7.29 -11.64
N ASN A 233 14.62 6.05 -11.24
CA ASN A 233 15.56 5.15 -11.89
C ASN A 233 14.75 4.13 -12.69
N ALA A 234 14.78 4.22 -14.02
CA ALA A 234 14.02 3.28 -14.85
C ALA A 234 14.72 2.92 -16.17
N THR A 235 14.20 1.92 -16.87
CA THR A 235 14.59 1.69 -18.27
C THR A 235 13.80 2.59 -19.22
N GLU A 236 12.50 2.76 -18.98
CA GLU A 236 11.66 3.66 -19.78
C GLU A 236 10.74 4.49 -18.88
N LEU A 237 10.59 5.77 -19.22
CA LEU A 237 9.62 6.66 -18.59
C LEU A 237 8.66 7.21 -19.67
N ASN A 238 7.38 6.91 -19.53
CA ASN A 238 6.30 7.49 -20.31
C ASN A 238 5.40 8.35 -19.42
N ASN A 239 5.54 9.67 -19.54
CA ASN A 239 4.66 10.65 -18.92
C ASN A 239 3.71 11.20 -19.99
N SER A 240 2.42 10.87 -19.91
CA SER A 240 1.48 11.21 -20.98
C SER A 240 0.14 11.69 -20.44
N THR A 241 -0.65 12.32 -21.31
CA THR A 241 -1.93 12.97 -21.01
C THR A 241 -1.82 14.25 -20.19
N VAL A 242 -2.87 15.07 -20.21
CA VAL A 242 -2.96 16.32 -19.41
C VAL A 242 -2.89 16.09 -17.90
N ASN A 243 -3.16 14.86 -17.45
CA ASN A 243 -3.08 14.48 -16.04
C ASN A 243 -1.69 13.97 -15.65
N GLY A 244 -0.88 13.54 -16.63
CA GLY A 244 0.48 13.05 -16.44
C GLY A 244 1.40 14.14 -15.90
N LYS A 245 1.80 14.00 -14.64
CA LYS A 245 2.66 14.93 -13.92
C LYS A 245 3.77 14.19 -13.21
N VAL A 246 5.00 14.62 -13.42
CA VAL A 246 6.14 14.39 -12.51
C VAL A 246 6.46 15.75 -11.90
N TYR A 247 6.14 15.94 -10.62
CA TYR A 247 6.10 17.26 -10.00
C TYR A 247 6.90 17.29 -8.69
N SER A 248 8.11 17.84 -8.75
CA SER A 248 8.98 18.02 -7.59
C SER A 248 8.92 19.47 -7.09
N THR A 249 8.76 19.67 -5.78
CA THR A 249 8.89 20.99 -5.13
C THR A 249 10.31 21.30 -4.64
N ASP A 250 11.28 20.51 -5.08
CA ASP A 250 12.71 20.67 -4.86
C ASP A 250 13.44 20.16 -6.11
N LYS A 251 14.37 19.21 -5.98
CA LYS A 251 15.14 18.66 -7.10
C LYS A 251 14.45 17.44 -7.72
N LEU A 252 14.47 17.38 -9.05
CA LEU A 252 14.02 16.24 -9.84
C LEU A 252 15.20 15.58 -10.57
N ASP A 253 15.43 14.31 -10.29
CA ASP A 253 16.42 13.46 -10.98
C ASP A 253 15.71 12.35 -11.76
N LEU A 254 15.90 12.32 -13.08
CA LEU A 254 15.40 11.27 -13.97
C LEU A 254 16.59 10.51 -14.56
N ASN A 255 16.86 9.30 -14.08
CA ASN A 255 17.94 8.43 -14.54
C ASN A 255 17.35 7.26 -15.35
N ILE A 256 17.34 7.38 -16.67
CA ILE A 256 16.57 6.52 -17.56
C ILE A 256 17.50 5.80 -18.55
N ALA A 257 17.63 4.49 -18.44
CA ALA A 257 18.52 3.69 -19.30
C ALA A 257 18.04 3.56 -20.76
N GLY A 258 16.89 4.13 -21.08
CA GLY A 258 16.26 4.07 -22.40
C GLY A 258 15.56 5.38 -22.74
N ASN A 259 14.32 5.29 -23.22
CA ASN A 259 13.60 6.46 -23.73
C ASN A 259 12.81 7.17 -22.63
N VAL A 260 12.74 8.49 -22.75
CA VAL A 260 11.82 9.35 -22.01
C VAL A 260 10.82 9.95 -22.98
N THR A 261 9.52 9.71 -22.76
CA THR A 261 8.44 10.34 -23.51
C THR A 261 7.60 11.21 -22.57
N ASN A 262 7.51 12.49 -22.91
CA ASN A 262 6.60 13.46 -22.29
C ASN A 262 5.66 13.94 -23.39
N THR A 263 4.36 13.58 -23.34
CA THR A 263 3.43 13.85 -24.45
C THR A 263 2.03 14.28 -24.00
N ASP A 264 1.25 14.81 -24.94
CA ASP A 264 -0.21 14.98 -24.82
C ASP A 264 -0.66 15.86 -23.63
N GLY A 265 0.06 16.95 -23.39
CA GLY A 265 -0.22 17.92 -22.33
C GLY A 265 0.43 17.59 -20.99
N ALA A 266 1.24 16.53 -20.92
CA ALA A 266 1.92 16.13 -19.70
C ALA A 266 2.97 17.16 -19.23
N LEU A 267 3.27 17.10 -17.92
CA LEU A 267 4.18 18.02 -17.24
C LEU A 267 5.30 17.25 -16.53
N VAL A 268 6.54 17.71 -16.72
CA VAL A 268 7.68 17.40 -15.88
C VAL A 268 8.15 18.72 -15.27
N HIS A 269 8.17 18.81 -13.94
CA HIS A 269 8.39 20.06 -13.20
C HIS A 269 9.32 19.87 -12.01
N ALA A 270 10.23 20.82 -11.79
CA ALA A 270 11.03 20.98 -10.57
C ALA A 270 11.03 22.42 -10.06
N ASP A 271 10.78 22.65 -8.77
CA ASP A 271 10.95 23.99 -8.17
C ASP A 271 12.42 24.41 -8.00
N THR A 272 13.38 23.50 -8.23
CA THR A 272 14.81 23.83 -8.26
C THR A 272 15.47 23.35 -9.55
N ASP A 273 16.34 22.34 -9.47
CA ASP A 273 17.06 21.75 -10.59
C ASP A 273 16.34 20.52 -11.12
N LEU A 274 16.30 20.40 -12.44
CA LEU A 274 15.94 19.18 -13.16
C LEU A 274 17.19 18.61 -13.82
N ILE A 275 17.53 17.37 -13.46
CA ILE A 275 18.51 16.57 -14.19
C ILE A 275 17.76 15.44 -14.89
N LEU A 276 17.89 15.37 -16.21
CA LEU A 276 17.33 14.31 -17.04
C LEU A 276 18.47 13.63 -17.78
N ASP A 277 18.87 12.45 -17.30
CA ASP A 277 19.86 11.60 -17.93
C ASP A 277 19.15 10.40 -18.57
N ALA A 278 18.97 10.46 -19.89
CA ALA A 278 18.42 9.39 -20.70
C ALA A 278 19.53 8.77 -21.57
N GLU A 279 19.78 7.47 -21.45
CA GLU A 279 20.72 6.79 -22.37
C GLU A 279 20.13 6.64 -23.78
N GLY A 280 18.80 6.73 -23.92
CA GLY A 280 18.07 6.72 -25.19
C GLY A 280 17.57 8.11 -25.62
N ASN A 281 16.38 8.16 -26.24
CA ASN A 281 15.81 9.38 -26.79
C ASN A 281 14.90 10.10 -25.80
N LEU A 282 14.95 11.43 -25.82
CA LEU A 282 13.95 12.29 -25.19
C LEU A 282 12.95 12.79 -26.24
N THR A 283 11.67 12.51 -26.04
CA THR A 283 10.56 13.10 -26.81
C THR A 283 9.71 13.98 -25.92
N ASN A 284 9.60 15.27 -26.23
CA ASN A 284 8.73 16.23 -25.57
C ASN A 284 7.74 16.84 -26.58
N LYS A 285 6.55 16.26 -26.69
CA LYS A 285 5.60 16.59 -27.75
C LYS A 285 4.27 17.10 -27.18
N ASP A 286 3.93 18.34 -27.52
CA ASP A 286 2.68 18.98 -27.09
C ASP A 286 2.53 18.96 -25.56
N SER A 287 3.64 19.13 -24.85
CA SER A 287 3.84 18.94 -23.40
C SER A 287 4.86 19.93 -22.84
N THR A 288 5.06 19.93 -21.52
CA THR A 288 6.00 20.85 -20.84
C THR A 288 7.03 20.09 -20.01
N ILE A 289 8.30 20.49 -20.14
CA ILE A 289 9.38 20.19 -19.21
C ILE A 289 9.87 21.54 -18.67
N GLU A 290 9.81 21.77 -17.36
CA GLU A 290 10.24 23.02 -16.75
C GLU A 290 10.97 22.84 -15.42
N ALA A 291 11.82 23.80 -15.09
CA ALA A 291 12.46 23.92 -13.79
C ALA A 291 12.66 25.40 -13.43
N LEU A 292 12.63 25.74 -12.14
CA LEU A 292 12.80 27.15 -11.72
C LEU A 292 14.26 27.61 -11.65
N ASN A 293 15.24 26.70 -11.63
CA ASN A 293 16.66 27.06 -11.63
C ASN A 293 17.38 26.54 -12.88
N THR A 294 17.75 25.25 -12.92
CA THR A 294 18.48 24.68 -14.06
C THR A 294 17.79 23.46 -14.64
N ILE A 295 17.97 23.26 -15.94
CA ILE A 295 17.66 22.02 -16.64
C ILE A 295 18.95 21.51 -17.26
N ASP A 296 19.39 20.31 -16.86
CA ASP A 296 20.44 19.55 -17.53
C ASP A 296 19.83 18.33 -18.21
N ILE A 297 19.96 18.23 -19.53
CA ILE A 297 19.42 17.12 -20.33
C ILE A 297 20.58 16.44 -21.06
N ASN A 298 20.80 15.17 -20.73
CA ASN A 298 21.63 14.24 -21.47
C ASN A 298 20.72 13.21 -22.15
N ALA A 299 20.81 13.09 -23.48
CA ALA A 299 20.01 12.16 -24.28
C ALA A 299 20.72 11.85 -25.61
N GLU A 300 20.48 10.69 -26.21
CA GLU A 300 21.00 10.35 -27.55
C GLU A 300 20.44 11.31 -28.61
N ASN A 301 19.11 11.52 -28.59
CA ASN A 301 18.43 12.49 -29.42
C ASN A 301 17.33 13.21 -28.62
N VAL A 302 17.15 14.50 -28.88
CA VAL A 302 16.06 15.29 -28.32
C VAL A 302 15.10 15.72 -29.44
N THR A 303 13.86 15.27 -29.37
CA THR A 303 12.77 15.75 -30.23
C THR A 303 11.78 16.54 -29.39
N SER A 304 11.71 17.86 -29.58
CA SER A 304 10.77 18.72 -28.87
C SER A 304 9.88 19.51 -29.82
N SER A 305 8.58 19.33 -29.72
CA SER A 305 7.57 20.28 -30.22
C SER A 305 6.74 20.91 -29.10
N GLY A 306 6.95 20.48 -27.85
CA GLY A 306 6.46 21.11 -26.63
C GLY A 306 7.42 22.16 -26.07
N THR A 307 7.15 22.59 -24.83
CA THR A 307 7.93 23.57 -24.08
C THR A 307 9.05 22.88 -23.30
N VAL A 308 10.26 23.44 -23.36
CA VAL A 308 11.36 23.15 -22.43
C VAL A 308 11.83 24.50 -21.88
N LEU A 309 11.70 24.72 -20.56
CA LEU A 309 11.91 26.04 -19.95
C LEU A 309 12.63 25.95 -18.60
N ALA A 310 13.85 26.48 -18.54
CA ALA A 310 14.46 26.88 -17.28
C ALA A 310 14.04 28.33 -16.99
N GLN A 311 13.45 28.60 -15.82
CA GLN A 311 13.06 29.95 -15.41
C GLN A 311 14.24 30.64 -14.71
N ASP A 312 14.19 31.98 -14.65
CA ASP A 312 15.09 32.74 -13.78
C ASP A 312 14.51 32.65 -12.35
N GLY A 313 15.19 31.92 -11.46
CA GLY A 313 14.80 31.77 -10.05
C GLY A 313 14.74 33.06 -9.23
#